data_AF-A0A1Q6WNV9-F1
#
_entry.id   AF-A0A1Q6WNV9-F1
#
_cell.length_a   1.000
_cell.length_b   1.000
_cell.length_c   1.000
_cell.angle_alpha   90.00
_cell.angle_beta   90.00
_cell.angle_gamma   90.00
#
_symmetry.space_group_name_H-M   'P 1'
#
loop_
_entity.id
_entity.type
_entity.pdbx_description
1 polymer ?
#
loop_
_entity_poly.entity_id
_entity_poly.type
_entity_poly.pdbx_seq_one_letter_code
_entity_poly.pdbx_strand_id
1 'polypeptide(L)' 'MSPRPRAERRRNRPLREVLDDLLTHARDIARRAKQMTPAELDYAQQRLEWLADEVWLAATGSPPPE' A
#
# COMPACT_ATOMS: atom_id res chain seq x y z
N MET A 1 25.74 12.34 -1.33
CA MET A 1 24.83 11.18 -1.20
C MET A 1 24.00 11.35 0.07
N SER A 2 22.75 11.77 -0.04
CA SER A 2 21.85 11.85 1.12
C SER A 2 21.71 10.46 1.75
N PRO A 3 21.76 10.33 3.09
CA PRO A 3 21.61 9.04 3.73
C PRO A 3 20.23 8.51 3.36
N ARG A 4 20.19 7.42 2.59
CA ARG A 4 18.92 6.72 2.32
C ARG A 4 18.26 6.46 3.68
N PRO A 5 17.00 6.85 3.90
CA PRO A 5 16.32 6.67 5.18
C PRO A 5 16.11 5.17 5.41
N ARG A 6 17.16 4.49 5.88
CA ARG A 6 17.19 3.07 6.23
C ARG A 6 16.32 2.77 7.45
N ALA A 7 15.62 3.76 8.01
CA ALA A 7 15.09 3.75 9.36
C ALA A 7 13.59 4.06 9.50
N GLU A 8 12.94 4.79 8.57
CA GLU A 8 11.52 5.18 8.74
C GLU A 8 10.62 3.96 8.90
N ARG A 9 10.64 3.01 7.96
CA ARG A 9 9.80 1.79 8.02
C ARG A 9 10.11 0.88 9.22
N ARG A 10 11.35 0.94 9.73
CA ARG A 10 11.79 0.14 10.90
C ARG A 10 11.42 0.80 12.23
N ARG A 11 11.08 2.08 12.24
CA ARG A 11 10.74 2.86 13.45
C ARG A 11 9.28 3.30 13.49
N ASN A 12 8.68 3.53 12.33
CA ASN A 12 7.28 3.87 12.14
C ASN A 12 6.47 2.57 11.96
N ARG A 13 5.87 2.13 13.06
CA ARG A 13 5.03 0.91 13.10
C ARG A 13 3.79 1.03 12.21
N PRO A 14 2.99 2.11 12.26
CA PRO A 14 1.87 2.31 11.34
C PRO A 14 2.27 2.19 9.87
N LEU A 15 3.35 2.85 9.45
CA LEU A 15 3.85 2.78 8.07
C LEU A 15 4.25 1.35 7.68
N ARG A 16 4.78 0.55 8.61
CA ARG A 16 5.13 -0.84 8.33
C ARG A 16 3.90 -1.69 8.08
N GLU A 17 2.90 -1.57 8.96
CA GLU A 17 1.65 -2.33 8.91
C GLU A 17 0.93 -2.07 7.57
N VAL A 18 0.74 -0.79 7.21
CA VAL A 18 0.10 -0.43 5.93
C VAL A 18 0.90 -0.93 4.72
N LEU A 19 2.24 -0.84 4.75
CA LEU A 19 3.08 -1.38 3.67
C LEU A 19 3.03 -2.92 3.58
N ASP A 20 2.86 -3.62 4.69
CA ASP A 20 2.72 -5.08 4.71
C ASP A 20 1.34 -5.50 4.15
N ASP A 21 0.29 -4.74 4.44
CA ASP A 21 -1.05 -4.93 3.85
C ASP A 21 -1.05 -4.66 2.35
N LEU A 22 -0.44 -3.56 1.91
CA LEU A 22 -0.27 -3.23 0.48
C LEU A 22 0.44 -4.36 -0.26
N LEU A 23 1.55 -4.87 0.28
CA LEU A 23 2.30 -5.97 -0.32
C LEU A 23 1.49 -7.28 -0.35
N THR A 24 0.66 -7.51 0.66
CA THR A 24 -0.21 -8.70 0.72
C THR A 24 -1.26 -8.64 -0.38
N HIS A 25 -1.99 -7.52 -0.51
CA HIS A 25 -2.99 -7.33 -1.56
C HIS A 25 -2.38 -7.36 -2.97
N ALA A 26 -1.24 -6.69 -3.18
CA ALA A 26 -0.57 -6.68 -4.48
C ALA A 26 -0.16 -8.09 -4.91
N ARG A 27 0.33 -8.92 -3.98
CA ARG A 27 0.70 -10.32 -4.27
C ARG A 27 -0.52 -11.19 -4.53
N ASP A 28 -1.63 -10.99 -3.83
CA ASP A 28 -2.85 -11.76 -4.07
C ASP A 28 -3.41 -11.47 -5.47
N ILE A 29 -3.51 -10.19 -5.84
CA ILE A 29 -3.94 -9.76 -7.18
C ILE A 29 -3.01 -10.33 -8.24
N ALA A 30 -1.68 -10.19 -8.08
CA ALA A 30 -0.71 -10.71 -9.05
C ALA A 30 -0.85 -12.24 -9.27
N ARG A 31 -1.24 -12.99 -8.24
CA ARG A 31 -1.42 -14.45 -8.33
C ARG A 31 -2.79 -14.86 -8.88
N ARG A 32 -3.84 -14.10 -8.58
CA ARG A 32 -5.23 -14.53 -8.74
C ARG A 32 -6.08 -13.66 -9.66
N ALA A 33 -5.55 -12.58 -10.22
CA ALA A 33 -6.31 -11.67 -11.08
C ALA A 33 -7.08 -12.38 -12.20
N LYS A 34 -6.53 -13.45 -12.79
CA LYS A 34 -7.20 -14.24 -13.85
C LYS A 34 -8.38 -15.09 -13.36
N GLN A 35 -8.48 -15.33 -12.05
CA GLN A 35 -9.57 -16.08 -11.43
C GLN A 35 -10.59 -15.17 -10.73
N MET A 36 -10.31 -13.86 -10.65
CA MET A 36 -11.23 -12.88 -10.09
C MET A 36 -12.34 -12.58 -11.09
N THR A 37 -13.55 -12.41 -10.59
CA THR A 37 -14.62 -11.75 -11.32
C THR A 37 -14.28 -10.28 -11.56
N PRO A 38 -14.92 -9.60 -12.54
CA PRO A 38 -14.70 -8.18 -12.76
C PRO A 38 -14.94 -7.32 -11.50
N ALA A 39 -15.96 -7.65 -10.71
CA ALA A 39 -16.28 -6.92 -9.48
C ALA A 39 -15.23 -7.13 -8.38
N GLU A 40 -14.70 -8.35 -8.24
CA GLU A 40 -13.60 -8.62 -7.30
C GLU A 40 -12.32 -7.90 -7.71
N LEU A 41 -12.02 -7.83 -9.01
CA LEU A 41 -10.85 -7.13 -9.52
C LEU A 41 -10.96 -5.62 -9.30
N ASP A 42 -12.13 -5.03 -9.59
CA ASP A 42 -12.41 -3.61 -9.35
C ASP A 42 -12.28 -3.26 -7.86
N TYR A 43 -12.89 -4.06 -6.99
CA TYR A 43 -12.73 -3.90 -5.53
C TYR A 43 -11.25 -4.01 -5.11
N ALA A 44 -10.51 -4.98 -5.64
CA ALA A 44 -9.11 -5.17 -5.29
C ALA A 44 -8.22 -4.01 -5.78
N GLN A 45 -8.56 -3.39 -6.91
CA GLN A 45 -7.91 -2.17 -7.42
C GLN A 45 -8.19 -0.98 -6.51
N GLN A 46 -9.47 -0.71 -6.18
CA GLN A 46 -9.85 0.37 -5.25
C GLN A 46 -9.18 0.18 -3.87
N ARG A 47 -9.06 -1.07 -3.41
CA ARG A 47 -8.36 -1.39 -2.16
C ARG A 47 -6.87 -1.06 -2.22
N LEU A 48 -6.22 -1.33 -3.36
CA LEU A 48 -4.81 -0.96 -3.56
C LEU A 48 -4.62 0.56 -3.60
N GLU A 49 -5.50 1.28 -4.27
CA GLU A 49 -5.48 2.76 -4.34
C GLU A 49 -5.63 3.36 -2.94
N TRP A 50 -6.63 2.91 -2.17
CA TRP A 50 -6.79 3.33 -0.78
C TRP A 50 -5.55 3.02 0.08
N LEU A 51 -4.94 1.85 -0.08
CA LEU A 51 -3.72 1.51 0.66
C LEU A 51 -2.54 2.41 0.27
N ALA A 52 -2.48 2.88 -0.98
CA ALA A 52 -1.46 3.84 -1.41
C ALA A 52 -1.62 5.19 -0.71
N ASP A 53 -2.86 5.67 -0.55
CA ASP A 53 -3.17 6.90 0.18
C ASP A 53 -2.82 6.77 1.67
N GLU A 54 -3.11 5.62 2.28
CA GLU A 54 -2.72 5.34 3.66
C GLU A 54 -1.21 5.29 3.85
N VAL A 55 -0.46 4.74 2.87
CA VAL A 55 1.01 4.79 2.88
C VAL A 55 1.48 6.24 2.83
N TRP A 56 0.87 7.07 1.99
CA TRP A 56 1.21 8.49 1.89
C TRP A 56 0.95 9.21 3.22
N LEU A 57 -0.22 9.02 3.81
CA LEU A 57 -0.59 9.60 5.10
C LEU A 57 0.38 9.15 6.21
N ALA A 58 0.69 7.85 6.28
CA ALA A 58 1.60 7.31 7.29
C ALA A 58 3.06 7.79 7.12
N ALA A 59 3.46 8.10 5.87
CA ALA A 59 4.80 8.57 5.56
C ALA A 59 4.96 10.09 5.74
N THR A 60 3.92 10.87 5.45
CA THR A 60 3.99 12.34 5.39
C THR A 60 3.28 13.02 6.55
N GLY A 61 2.35 12.34 7.22
CA GLY A 61 1.48 12.91 8.26
C GLY A 61 0.31 13.74 7.72
N SER A 62 0.12 13.79 6.39
CA SER A 62 -0.91 14.57 5.71
C SER A 62 -1.58 13.76 4.59
N PRO A 63 -2.82 14.08 4.19
CA PRO A 63 -3.46 13.43 3.05
C PRO A 63 -2.66 13.66 1.74
N PRO A 64 -2.80 12.75 0.76
CA PRO A 64 -2.23 12.94 -0.58
C PRO A 64 -2.82 14.18 -1.27
N PRO A 65 -2.03 14.85 -2.13
CA PRO A 65 -2.53 15.95 -2.95
C PRO A 65 -3.54 15.46 -4.00
N GLU A 66 -4.59 16.26 -4.25
CA GLU A 66 -5.60 16.03 -5.31
C GLU A 66 -5.05 16.24 -6.73
#